data_AF-A0A7Y0JEI0-F1
#
_entry.id   AF-A0A7Y0JEI0-F1
#
_cell.length_a   1.000
_cell.length_b   1.000
_cell.length_c   1.000
_cell.angle_alpha   90.00
_cell.angle_beta   90.00
_cell.angle_gamma   90.00
#
_symmetry.space_group_name_H-M   'P 1'
#
loop_
_entity.id
_entity.type
_entity.pdbx_description
1 polymer ?
#
loop_
_entity_poly.entity_id
_entity_poly.type
_entity_poly.pdbx_seq_one_letter_code
_entity_poly.pdbx_strand_id
1 'polypeptide(L)'
;MKTSSSGRAGRSLDRRTSHDSAAGTASGTGDKTVSYRMPPVTIPADRQMELLAAAVTTCATGRSAAKIRDLVRETGINRDVAGSLRFLTDTGLLTSGPAGWTPTAAGARVGRAWPTDREAARTVFGEVWRDSWVYRLLIASVPADTSLSAEDVAKAMRPYPTSRLTPWVHLVDWLELARYMERAKDGTLRLSRTVDTHDRQSPASNREPPEPRPATELGPQLGLVLPLSMNQLEQLNAEDYGAVMRSLATIYDVLSRQRA
;
A
#
# COMPACT_ATOMS: atom_id res chain seq x y z
N MET A 1 -19.48 53.58 15.15
CA MET A 1 -18.50 54.26 16.03
C MET A 1 -17.99 53.25 17.08
N LYS A 2 -17.04 53.63 17.95
CA LYS A 2 -16.51 52.83 19.07
C LYS A 2 -17.64 52.50 20.08
N THR A 3 -17.56 51.52 20.99
CA THR A 3 -16.47 51.21 21.95
C THR A 3 -16.37 49.74 22.39
N SER A 4 -15.25 49.40 23.05
CA SER A 4 -14.92 48.08 23.63
C SER A 4 -14.83 48.14 25.17
N SER A 5 -15.17 47.05 25.87
CA SER A 5 -14.88 46.78 27.31
C SER A 5 -15.47 45.39 27.67
N SER A 6 -15.05 44.59 28.67
CA SER A 6 -13.75 44.34 29.33
C SER A 6 -13.96 43.12 30.29
N GLY A 7 -12.94 42.33 30.60
CA GLY A 7 -13.04 41.21 31.56
C GLY A 7 -11.77 40.34 31.61
N ARG A 8 -11.31 39.94 32.80
CA ARG A 8 -9.95 39.37 33.00
C ARG A 8 -9.85 38.43 34.21
N ALA A 9 -8.91 37.48 34.11
CA ALA A 9 -8.41 36.55 35.16
C ALA A 9 -9.35 35.39 35.55
N GLY A 10 -8.84 34.23 36.01
CA GLY A 10 -7.45 33.76 36.06
C GLY A 10 -7.20 32.70 37.16
N ARG A 11 -5.93 32.25 37.29
CA ARG A 11 -5.39 31.22 38.24
C ARG A 11 -5.69 29.75 37.89
N SER A 12 -5.05 28.73 38.48
CA SER A 12 -3.61 28.51 38.82
C SER A 12 -3.41 27.13 39.50
N LEU A 13 -2.64 26.23 38.87
CA LEU A 13 -1.77 25.18 39.45
C LEU A 13 -2.30 24.02 40.35
N ASP A 14 -1.52 22.94 40.31
CA ASP A 14 -1.29 21.84 41.27
C ASP A 14 -2.41 20.88 41.72
N ARG A 15 -2.26 19.59 41.32
CA ARG A 15 -1.62 18.61 42.23
C ARG A 15 -1.11 17.28 41.61
N ARG A 16 0.08 16.88 42.08
CA ARG A 16 0.64 15.51 42.26
C ARG A 16 -0.32 14.59 43.07
N THR A 17 -0.24 13.24 43.20
CA THR A 17 0.58 12.05 42.78
C THR A 17 -0.13 10.81 43.42
N SER A 18 0.01 9.52 43.09
CA SER A 18 0.61 8.70 41.99
C SER A 18 0.19 7.21 42.23
N HIS A 19 0.71 6.26 41.43
CA HIS A 19 0.50 4.79 41.52
C HIS A 19 -0.91 4.28 41.10
N ASP A 20 -1.11 3.04 40.65
CA ASP A 20 -0.14 1.92 40.55
C ASP A 20 -0.26 1.02 39.29
N SER A 21 0.67 0.08 39.22
CA SER A 21 1.07 -0.84 38.16
C SER A 21 0.05 -1.88 37.69
N ALA A 22 0.01 -2.14 36.39
CA ALA A 22 -0.26 -3.46 35.80
C ALA A 22 0.41 -3.57 34.41
N ALA A 23 1.07 -4.69 34.10
CA ALA A 23 1.81 -4.86 32.85
C ALA A 23 0.94 -5.49 31.74
N GLY A 24 1.09 -4.98 30.51
CA GLY A 24 0.46 -5.52 29.30
C GLY A 24 1.47 -5.63 28.16
N THR A 25 2.21 -6.74 28.10
CA THR A 25 3.27 -6.96 27.10
C THR A 25 2.71 -7.22 25.70
N ALA A 26 3.02 -6.34 24.75
CA ALA A 26 2.83 -6.59 23.32
C ALA A 26 4.03 -6.05 22.53
N SER A 27 5.03 -6.92 22.29
CA SER A 27 6.17 -6.59 21.42
C SER A 27 5.71 -6.56 19.96
N GLY A 28 5.81 -5.40 19.32
CA GLY A 28 5.36 -5.16 17.94
C GLY A 28 6.54 -4.81 17.02
N THR A 29 6.98 -5.80 16.24
CA THR A 29 8.04 -5.73 15.22
C THR A 29 8.07 -4.43 14.40
N GLY A 30 9.28 -3.87 14.22
CA GLY A 30 9.51 -2.59 13.53
C GLY A 30 8.92 -2.51 12.11
N ASP A 31 8.12 -1.47 11.89
CA ASP A 31 7.29 -1.32 10.69
C ASP A 31 8.10 -0.81 9.48
N LYS A 32 8.05 -1.55 8.37
CA LYS A 32 8.55 -1.10 7.06
C LYS A 32 7.39 -0.44 6.32
N THR A 33 7.39 0.89 6.25
CA THR A 33 6.34 1.69 5.60
C THR A 33 5.90 1.13 4.24
N VAL A 34 4.75 0.46 4.21
CA VAL A 34 4.26 -0.22 3.00
C VAL A 34 3.76 0.83 2.01
N SER A 35 4.47 0.98 0.89
CA SER A 35 4.14 1.95 -0.16
C SER A 35 2.99 1.44 -1.04
N TYR A 36 1.75 1.70 -0.62
CA TYR A 36 0.55 1.37 -1.37
C TYR A 36 0.40 2.25 -2.62
N ARG A 37 0.88 1.80 -3.78
CA ARG A 37 0.57 2.46 -5.06
C ARG A 37 -0.86 2.12 -5.48
N MET A 38 -1.76 3.08 -5.35
CA MET A 38 -3.18 2.94 -5.73
C MET A 38 -3.38 2.90 -7.25
N PRO A 39 -4.46 2.27 -7.76
CA PRO A 39 -4.82 2.33 -9.17
C PRO A 39 -5.27 3.75 -9.55
N PRO A 40 -5.04 4.21 -10.80
CA PRO A 40 -5.51 5.50 -11.26
C PRO A 40 -7.03 5.51 -11.45
N VAL A 41 -7.69 6.51 -10.86
CA VAL A 41 -9.15 6.74 -10.93
C VAL A 41 -9.67 7.08 -12.33
N THR A 42 -8.77 7.27 -13.30
CA THR A 42 -9.08 7.74 -14.66
C THR A 42 -9.31 6.61 -15.67
N ILE A 43 -9.08 5.35 -15.31
CA ILE A 43 -9.24 4.18 -16.19
C ILE A 43 -9.89 3.03 -15.37
N PRO A 44 -11.08 2.54 -15.73
CA PRO A 44 -11.74 1.43 -15.02
C PRO A 44 -10.88 0.14 -15.02
N ALA A 45 -11.05 -0.72 -14.00
CA ALA A 45 -10.23 -1.92 -13.82
C ALA A 45 -10.17 -2.83 -15.07
N ASP A 46 -11.30 -3.13 -15.72
CA ASP A 46 -11.36 -3.85 -17.01
C ASP A 46 -10.46 -3.22 -18.10
N ARG A 47 -10.49 -1.88 -18.22
CA ARG A 47 -9.70 -1.13 -19.21
C ARG A 47 -8.22 -1.06 -18.83
N GLN A 48 -7.88 -1.24 -17.55
CA GLN A 48 -6.48 -1.43 -17.14
C GLN A 48 -6.00 -2.85 -17.48
N MET A 49 -6.86 -3.87 -17.40
CA MET A 49 -6.52 -5.23 -17.80
C MET A 49 -6.37 -5.40 -19.32
N GLU A 50 -7.03 -4.58 -20.13
CA GLU A 50 -6.72 -4.48 -21.56
C GLU A 50 -5.27 -4.02 -21.83
N LEU A 51 -4.66 -3.19 -20.97
CA LEU A 51 -3.24 -2.83 -21.10
C LEU A 51 -2.31 -4.03 -20.82
N LEU A 52 -2.70 -4.92 -19.91
CA LEU A 52 -1.99 -6.19 -19.67
C LEU A 52 -2.11 -7.12 -20.89
N ALA A 53 -3.31 -7.25 -21.46
CA ALA A 53 -3.54 -8.03 -22.68
C ALA A 53 -2.73 -7.47 -23.87
N ALA A 54 -2.74 -6.15 -24.08
CA ALA A 54 -1.95 -5.48 -25.10
C ALA A 54 -0.43 -5.65 -24.88
N ALA A 55 0.05 -5.67 -23.62
CA ALA A 55 1.45 -5.96 -23.32
C ALA A 55 1.84 -7.40 -23.67
N VAL A 56 0.95 -8.36 -23.38
CA VAL A 56 1.08 -9.77 -23.77
C VAL A 56 1.14 -9.92 -25.30
N THR A 57 0.16 -9.37 -26.03
CA THR A 57 0.14 -9.39 -27.51
C THR A 57 1.40 -8.74 -28.09
N THR A 58 1.81 -7.58 -27.57
CA THR A 58 3.01 -6.87 -28.04
C THR A 58 4.27 -7.72 -27.84
N CYS A 59 4.46 -8.36 -26.68
CA CYS A 59 5.63 -9.19 -26.43
C CYS A 59 5.60 -10.51 -27.23
N ALA A 60 4.40 -11.07 -27.49
CA ALA A 60 4.23 -12.24 -28.35
C ALA A 60 4.69 -12.02 -29.80
N THR A 61 4.81 -10.78 -30.27
CA THR A 61 5.44 -10.45 -31.58
C THR A 61 6.98 -10.54 -31.58
N GLY A 62 7.60 -11.12 -30.54
CA GLY A 62 9.05 -11.23 -30.41
C GLY A 62 9.72 -9.98 -29.83
N ARG A 63 8.95 -9.01 -29.31
CA ARG A 63 9.47 -7.81 -28.65
C ARG A 63 9.78 -8.12 -27.18
N SER A 64 10.93 -7.63 -26.69
CA SER A 64 11.35 -7.82 -25.30
C SER A 64 10.50 -7.06 -24.26
N ALA A 65 9.85 -5.95 -24.68
CA ALA A 65 8.96 -5.16 -23.85
C ALA A 65 7.94 -4.38 -24.71
N ALA A 66 6.80 -4.07 -24.12
CA ALA A 66 5.78 -3.17 -24.67
C ALA A 66 6.03 -1.72 -24.23
N LYS A 67 5.90 -0.77 -25.17
CA LYS A 67 6.04 0.67 -24.92
C LYS A 67 4.67 1.33 -24.85
N ILE A 68 4.53 2.42 -24.07
CA ILE A 68 3.27 3.18 -23.94
C ILE A 68 2.61 3.48 -25.29
N ARG A 69 3.39 3.90 -26.30
CA ARG A 69 2.87 4.18 -27.65
C ARG A 69 2.23 2.97 -28.34
N ASP A 70 2.77 1.77 -28.13
CA ASP A 70 2.18 0.55 -28.68
C ASP A 70 0.91 0.16 -27.90
N LEU A 71 0.95 0.24 -26.56
CA LEU A 71 -0.20 -0.08 -25.69
C LEU A 71 -1.39 0.86 -25.90
N VAL A 72 -1.15 2.16 -26.08
CA VAL A 72 -2.18 3.17 -26.38
C VAL A 72 -2.77 2.94 -27.78
N ARG A 73 -1.94 2.59 -28.78
CA ARG A 73 -2.43 2.25 -30.13
C ARG A 73 -3.30 0.99 -30.11
N GLU A 74 -2.90 -0.03 -29.35
CA GLU A 74 -3.60 -1.32 -29.29
C GLU A 74 -4.94 -1.23 -28.55
N THR A 75 -5.00 -0.47 -27.45
CA THR A 75 -6.20 -0.36 -26.60
C THR A 75 -7.12 0.82 -26.93
N GLY A 76 -6.65 1.79 -27.70
CA GLY A 76 -7.34 3.07 -27.95
C GLY A 76 -7.46 3.98 -26.71
N ILE A 77 -6.72 3.70 -25.63
CA ILE A 77 -6.83 4.45 -24.37
C ILE A 77 -6.05 5.77 -24.49
N ASN A 78 -6.74 6.81 -24.97
CA ASN A 78 -6.23 8.18 -25.13
C ASN A 78 -6.11 8.95 -23.79
N ARG A 79 -5.61 8.30 -22.73
CA ARG A 79 -5.35 8.87 -21.40
C ARG A 79 -3.94 8.49 -20.95
N ASP A 80 -3.40 9.14 -19.92
CA ASP A 80 -2.13 8.69 -19.34
C ASP A 80 -2.29 7.30 -18.70
N VAL A 81 -1.67 6.30 -19.33
CA VAL A 81 -1.65 4.91 -18.87
C VAL A 81 -0.50 4.62 -17.91
N ALA A 82 0.45 5.53 -17.70
CA ALA A 82 1.63 5.28 -16.86
C ALA A 82 1.26 4.99 -15.39
N GLY A 83 0.16 5.55 -14.88
CA GLY A 83 -0.41 5.18 -13.59
C GLY A 83 -0.82 3.70 -13.54
N SER A 84 -1.55 3.22 -14.54
CA SER A 84 -2.05 1.84 -14.62
C SER A 84 -0.90 0.84 -14.80
N LEU A 85 0.06 1.15 -15.67
CA LEU A 85 1.22 0.29 -15.90
C LEU A 85 2.11 0.16 -14.65
N ARG A 86 2.22 1.23 -13.85
CA ARG A 86 2.87 1.17 -12.53
C ARG A 86 2.04 0.37 -11.52
N PHE A 87 0.72 0.54 -11.46
CA PHE A 87 -0.15 -0.29 -10.60
C PHE A 87 -0.05 -1.79 -10.92
N LEU A 88 -0.10 -2.15 -12.20
CA LEU A 88 0.13 -3.51 -12.71
C LEU A 88 1.55 -4.03 -12.40
N THR A 89 2.54 -3.14 -12.23
CA THR A 89 3.92 -3.51 -11.86
C THR A 89 4.03 -3.77 -10.36
N ASP A 90 3.59 -2.83 -9.53
CA ASP A 90 3.61 -2.94 -8.05
C ASP A 90 2.67 -4.06 -7.52
N THR A 91 1.81 -4.62 -8.37
CA THR A 91 0.96 -5.79 -8.08
C THR A 91 1.41 -7.09 -8.79
N GLY A 92 2.58 -7.10 -9.45
CA GLY A 92 3.23 -8.33 -9.94
C GLY A 92 2.72 -8.89 -11.28
N LEU A 93 1.86 -8.16 -12.00
CA LEU A 93 1.38 -8.57 -13.33
C LEU A 93 2.32 -8.13 -14.46
N LEU A 94 3.01 -7.01 -14.28
CA LEU A 94 4.06 -6.51 -15.16
C LEU A 94 5.39 -6.41 -14.40
N THR A 95 6.49 -6.39 -15.15
CA THR A 95 7.75 -5.76 -14.75
C THR A 95 7.97 -4.51 -15.60
N SER A 96 8.78 -3.58 -15.13
CA SER A 96 9.19 -2.38 -15.88
C SER A 96 10.71 -2.28 -15.95
N GLY A 97 11.23 -1.83 -17.09
CA GLY A 97 12.65 -1.54 -17.28
C GLY A 97 12.89 -0.55 -18.41
N PRO A 98 14.16 -0.26 -18.79
CA PRO A 98 14.49 0.77 -19.78
C PRO A 98 13.85 0.57 -21.16
N ALA A 99 13.50 -0.68 -21.52
CA ALA A 99 12.84 -0.99 -22.79
C ALA A 99 11.33 -0.73 -22.80
N GLY A 100 10.67 -0.66 -21.63
CA GLY A 100 9.21 -0.62 -21.48
C GLY A 100 8.71 -1.55 -20.37
N TRP A 101 7.52 -2.13 -20.56
CA TRP A 101 6.90 -3.08 -19.63
C TRP A 101 6.83 -4.48 -20.24
N THR A 102 7.10 -5.50 -19.44
CA THR A 102 7.08 -6.91 -19.86
C THR A 102 6.17 -7.70 -18.91
N PRO A 103 5.22 -8.51 -19.40
CA PRO A 103 4.37 -9.35 -18.54
C PRO A 103 5.19 -10.33 -17.70
N THR A 104 4.81 -10.51 -16.43
CA THR A 104 5.32 -11.62 -15.61
C THR A 104 4.70 -12.94 -16.07
N ALA A 105 5.17 -14.09 -15.56
CA ALA A 105 4.51 -15.37 -15.80
C ALA A 105 3.03 -15.34 -15.36
N ALA A 106 2.71 -14.66 -14.26
CA ALA A 106 1.34 -14.41 -13.79
C ALA A 106 0.56 -13.52 -14.77
N GLY A 107 1.10 -12.36 -15.14
CA GLY A 107 0.45 -11.46 -16.10
C GLY A 107 0.25 -12.08 -17.48
N ALA A 108 1.18 -12.93 -17.93
CA ALA A 108 1.09 -13.69 -19.16
C ALA A 108 0.10 -14.86 -19.10
N ARG A 109 -0.26 -15.38 -17.92
CA ARG A 109 -1.43 -16.27 -17.78
C ARG A 109 -2.72 -15.49 -17.99
N VAL A 110 -2.91 -14.40 -17.24
CA VAL A 110 -4.18 -13.63 -17.24
C VAL A 110 -4.40 -12.91 -18.58
N GLY A 111 -3.41 -12.17 -19.07
CA GLY A 111 -3.52 -11.35 -20.29
C GLY A 111 -3.71 -12.14 -21.59
N ARG A 112 -3.35 -13.43 -21.62
CA ARG A 112 -3.67 -14.33 -22.75
C ARG A 112 -5.14 -14.76 -22.77
N ALA A 113 -5.77 -14.96 -21.61
CA ALA A 113 -7.18 -15.32 -21.52
C ALA A 113 -8.10 -14.10 -21.71
N TRP A 114 -7.67 -12.93 -21.24
CA TRP A 114 -8.46 -11.69 -21.19
C TRP A 114 -9.25 -11.31 -22.46
N PRO A 115 -8.69 -11.38 -23.69
CA PRO A 115 -9.43 -11.02 -24.91
C PRO A 115 -10.41 -12.10 -25.40
N THR A 116 -10.33 -13.33 -24.88
CA THR A 116 -11.07 -14.50 -25.40
C THR A 116 -12.15 -15.00 -24.43
N ASP A 117 -11.83 -15.08 -23.14
CA ASP A 117 -12.79 -15.41 -22.08
C ASP A 117 -12.46 -14.60 -20.82
N ARG A 118 -13.28 -13.56 -20.57
CA ARG A 118 -13.12 -12.69 -19.41
C ARG A 118 -13.40 -13.40 -18.08
N GLU A 119 -14.29 -14.39 -18.03
CA GLU A 119 -14.66 -15.04 -16.77
C GLU A 119 -13.64 -16.13 -16.38
N ALA A 120 -13.08 -16.85 -17.36
CA ALA A 120 -11.87 -17.64 -17.13
C ALA A 120 -10.68 -16.74 -16.73
N ALA A 121 -10.48 -15.60 -17.43
CA ALA A 121 -9.39 -14.68 -17.11
C ALA A 121 -9.51 -14.07 -15.71
N ARG A 122 -10.72 -13.70 -15.26
CA ARG A 122 -11.00 -13.25 -13.87
C ARG A 122 -10.76 -14.35 -12.84
N THR A 123 -11.05 -15.61 -13.17
CA THR A 123 -10.74 -16.76 -12.31
C THR A 123 -9.22 -16.90 -12.13
N VAL A 124 -8.47 -16.90 -13.23
CA VAL A 124 -6.99 -16.96 -13.23
C VAL A 124 -6.37 -15.72 -12.58
N PHE A 125 -7.00 -14.55 -12.71
CA PHE A 125 -6.58 -13.33 -12.03
C PHE A 125 -6.72 -13.47 -10.51
N GLY A 126 -7.88 -13.90 -10.02
CA GLY A 126 -8.11 -14.18 -8.61
C GLY A 126 -7.17 -15.25 -8.01
N GLU A 127 -6.63 -16.16 -8.83
CA GLU A 127 -5.55 -17.05 -8.40
C GLU A 127 -4.22 -16.33 -8.23
N VAL A 128 -3.71 -15.67 -9.28
CA VAL A 128 -2.34 -15.13 -9.28
C VAL A 128 -2.17 -13.85 -8.46
N TRP A 129 -3.27 -13.23 -8.04
CA TRP A 129 -3.25 -11.96 -7.30
C TRP A 129 -3.29 -12.14 -5.78
N ARG A 130 -3.32 -13.38 -5.26
CA ARG A 130 -3.35 -13.66 -3.81
C ARG A 130 -2.07 -13.22 -3.08
N ASP A 131 -0.92 -13.33 -3.76
CA ASP A 131 0.37 -12.88 -3.23
C ASP A 131 0.51 -11.34 -3.22
N SER A 132 -0.42 -10.61 -3.84
CA SER A 132 -0.39 -9.15 -3.88
C SER A 132 -0.49 -8.52 -2.48
N TRP A 133 -0.10 -7.25 -2.37
CA TRP A 133 -0.40 -6.46 -1.17
C TRP A 133 -1.91 -6.23 -1.01
N VAL A 134 -2.67 -6.23 -2.10
CA VAL A 134 -4.11 -5.95 -2.12
C VAL A 134 -4.90 -7.05 -1.42
N TYR A 135 -4.63 -8.33 -1.74
CA TYR A 135 -5.27 -9.46 -1.06
C TYR A 135 -4.94 -9.46 0.45
N ARG A 136 -3.66 -9.35 0.81
CA ARG A 136 -3.24 -9.32 2.22
C ARG A 136 -3.86 -8.18 3.02
N LEU A 137 -4.01 -7.00 2.41
CA LEU A 137 -4.71 -5.87 3.03
C LEU A 137 -6.21 -6.10 3.14
N LEU A 138 -6.84 -6.76 2.15
CA LEU A 138 -8.26 -7.12 2.22
C LEU A 138 -8.55 -8.06 3.41
N ILE A 139 -7.75 -9.13 3.58
CA ILE A 139 -7.89 -10.06 4.71
C ILE A 139 -7.69 -9.35 6.06
N ALA A 140 -6.72 -8.45 6.15
CA ALA A 140 -6.43 -7.72 7.38
C ALA A 140 -7.51 -6.67 7.74
N SER A 141 -8.25 -6.15 6.76
CA SER A 141 -9.19 -5.03 6.94
C SER A 141 -10.67 -5.40 6.92
N VAL A 142 -11.07 -6.51 6.29
CA VAL A 142 -12.49 -6.87 6.08
C VAL A 142 -12.80 -8.23 6.71
N PRO A 143 -13.67 -8.30 7.75
CA PRO A 143 -14.03 -9.59 8.36
C PRO A 143 -14.93 -10.43 7.44
N ALA A 144 -14.68 -11.74 7.39
CA ALA A 144 -15.31 -12.71 6.47
C ALA A 144 -16.84 -12.60 6.36
N ASP A 145 -17.55 -12.59 7.50
CA ASP A 145 -19.00 -12.66 7.56
C ASP A 145 -19.71 -11.30 7.37
N THR A 146 -18.98 -10.24 6.99
CA THR A 146 -19.52 -8.87 6.90
C THR A 146 -20.15 -8.56 5.54
N SER A 147 -21.27 -7.82 5.54
CA SER A 147 -21.82 -7.15 4.35
C SER A 147 -21.52 -5.66 4.43
N LEU A 148 -20.80 -5.09 3.46
CA LEU A 148 -20.34 -3.69 3.47
C LEU A 148 -20.71 -2.97 2.18
N SER A 149 -20.80 -1.64 2.19
CA SER A 149 -20.80 -0.87 0.95
C SER A 149 -19.39 -0.80 0.35
N ALA A 150 -19.28 -0.49 -0.94
CA ALA A 150 -17.98 -0.26 -1.58
C ALA A 150 -17.20 0.90 -0.93
N GLU A 151 -17.89 1.90 -0.37
CA GLU A 151 -17.21 2.92 0.42
C GLU A 151 -16.68 2.40 1.75
N ASP A 152 -17.38 1.47 2.40
CA ASP A 152 -17.00 0.99 3.74
C ASP A 152 -15.86 -0.03 3.67
N VAL A 153 -15.82 -0.86 2.61
CA VAL A 153 -14.62 -1.62 2.22
C VAL A 153 -13.45 -0.66 1.99
N ALA A 154 -13.65 0.41 1.22
CA ALA A 154 -12.63 1.41 0.95
C ALA A 154 -12.19 2.20 2.20
N LYS A 155 -13.09 2.43 3.16
CA LYS A 155 -12.77 3.03 4.48
C LYS A 155 -11.94 2.08 5.35
N ALA A 156 -12.26 0.78 5.34
CA ALA A 156 -11.59 -0.24 6.14
C ALA A 156 -10.18 -0.61 5.63
N MET A 157 -9.99 -0.68 4.31
CA MET A 157 -8.67 -0.95 3.70
C MET A 157 -7.71 0.25 3.76
N ARG A 158 -8.23 1.46 3.93
CA ARG A 158 -7.43 2.70 3.91
C ARG A 158 -6.68 2.88 5.24
N PRO A 159 -5.33 2.88 5.25
CA PRO A 159 -4.54 2.86 6.49
C PRO A 159 -4.61 4.15 7.31
N TYR A 160 -4.98 5.28 6.71
CA TYR A 160 -5.04 6.58 7.38
C TYR A 160 -6.37 7.31 7.10
N PRO A 161 -7.13 7.73 8.14
CA PRO A 161 -8.40 8.45 7.97
C PRO A 161 -8.35 9.74 7.15
N THR A 162 -7.16 10.33 7.01
CA THR A 162 -6.87 11.55 6.23
C THR A 162 -6.62 11.29 4.74
N SER A 163 -6.40 10.05 4.33
CA SER A 163 -6.15 9.71 2.92
C SER A 163 -7.41 9.86 2.07
N ARG A 164 -7.27 10.35 0.84
CA ARG A 164 -8.39 10.51 -0.13
C ARG A 164 -9.06 9.16 -0.37
N LEU A 165 -10.39 9.10 -0.28
CA LEU A 165 -11.15 7.84 -0.37
C LEU A 165 -11.27 7.31 -1.81
N THR A 166 -11.34 8.18 -2.82
CA THR A 166 -11.64 7.80 -4.22
C THR A 166 -10.73 6.69 -4.80
N PRO A 167 -9.39 6.71 -4.63
CA PRO A 167 -8.53 5.63 -5.13
C PRO A 167 -8.75 4.29 -4.42
N TRP A 168 -9.27 4.30 -3.18
CA TRP A 168 -9.63 3.09 -2.44
C TRP A 168 -10.96 2.52 -2.91
N VAL A 169 -11.95 3.36 -3.28
CA VAL A 169 -13.17 2.89 -3.95
C VAL A 169 -12.82 2.23 -5.29
N HIS A 170 -11.92 2.84 -6.08
CA HIS A 170 -11.43 2.20 -7.30
C HIS A 170 -10.55 0.96 -7.08
N LEU A 171 -10.06 0.70 -5.87
CA LEU A 171 -9.44 -0.58 -5.55
C LEU A 171 -10.50 -1.69 -5.39
N VAL A 172 -11.72 -1.34 -4.93
CA VAL A 172 -12.84 -2.29 -4.83
C VAL A 172 -13.27 -2.81 -6.21
N ASP A 173 -13.26 -1.97 -7.24
CA ASP A 173 -13.47 -2.39 -8.65
C ASP A 173 -12.56 -3.59 -9.01
N TRP A 174 -11.30 -3.58 -8.54
CA TRP A 174 -10.34 -4.66 -8.77
C TRP A 174 -10.58 -5.89 -7.88
N LEU A 175 -11.12 -5.74 -6.68
CA LEU A 175 -11.49 -6.87 -5.80
C LEU A 175 -12.66 -7.67 -6.38
N GLU A 176 -13.66 -6.98 -6.93
CA GLU A 176 -14.76 -7.59 -7.67
C GLU A 176 -14.24 -8.22 -8.98
N LEU A 177 -13.27 -7.59 -9.66
CA LEU A 177 -12.66 -8.15 -10.85
C LEU A 177 -11.91 -9.46 -10.55
N ALA A 178 -11.14 -9.50 -9.46
CA ALA A 178 -10.44 -10.68 -8.93
C ALA A 178 -11.37 -11.73 -8.28
N ARG A 179 -12.68 -11.44 -8.17
CA ARG A 179 -13.66 -12.25 -7.43
C ARG A 179 -13.26 -12.52 -5.97
N TYR A 180 -12.59 -11.57 -5.31
CA TYR A 180 -12.41 -11.60 -3.84
C TYR A 180 -13.62 -11.02 -3.11
N MET A 181 -14.42 -10.21 -3.79
CA MET A 181 -15.73 -9.78 -3.30
C MET A 181 -16.84 -10.14 -4.30
N GLU A 182 -17.97 -10.57 -3.75
CA GLU A 182 -19.23 -10.81 -4.47
C GLU A 182 -20.21 -9.67 -4.15
N ARG A 183 -20.82 -9.09 -5.20
CA ARG A 183 -21.83 -8.04 -5.05
C ARG A 183 -23.24 -8.63 -5.00
N ALA A 184 -23.94 -8.38 -3.91
CA ALA A 184 -25.33 -8.77 -3.71
C ALA A 184 -26.30 -7.85 -4.45
N LYS A 185 -27.56 -8.28 -4.58
CA LYS A 185 -28.62 -7.56 -5.32
C LYS A 185 -29.03 -6.21 -4.71
N ASP A 186 -28.71 -5.99 -3.43
CA ASP A 186 -28.88 -4.73 -2.71
C ASP A 186 -27.70 -3.75 -2.93
N GLY A 187 -26.68 -4.15 -3.69
CA GLY A 187 -25.47 -3.38 -3.95
C GLY A 187 -24.37 -3.55 -2.89
N THR A 188 -24.62 -4.29 -1.79
CA THR A 188 -23.60 -4.61 -0.79
C THR A 188 -22.57 -5.61 -1.33
N LEU A 189 -21.39 -5.62 -0.71
CA LEU A 189 -20.28 -6.52 -1.01
C LEU A 189 -20.03 -7.45 0.18
N ARG A 190 -19.71 -8.70 -0.13
CA ARG A 190 -19.27 -9.72 0.82
C ARG A 190 -17.97 -10.34 0.33
N LEU A 191 -17.15 -10.88 1.24
CA LEU A 191 -16.00 -11.69 0.84
C LEU A 191 -16.48 -13.00 0.21
N SER A 192 -15.86 -13.37 -0.92
CA SER A 192 -16.18 -14.61 -1.63
C SER A 192 -15.79 -15.83 -0.79
N ARG A 193 -16.57 -16.92 -0.83
CA ARG A 193 -16.31 -18.11 0.01
C ARG A 193 -14.93 -18.75 -0.22
N THR A 194 -14.39 -18.60 -1.43
CA THR A 194 -13.05 -19.05 -1.83
C THR A 194 -11.91 -18.35 -1.09
N VAL A 195 -12.19 -17.19 -0.48
CA VAL A 195 -11.26 -16.44 0.37
C VAL A 195 -11.31 -17.03 1.79
N ASP A 196 -12.50 -17.06 2.39
CA ASP A 196 -12.74 -17.56 3.75
C ASP A 196 -12.27 -19.01 4.00
N THR A 197 -12.44 -19.91 3.01
CA THR A 197 -11.99 -21.30 3.18
C THR A 197 -10.47 -21.48 3.20
N HIS A 198 -9.68 -20.56 2.62
CA HIS A 198 -8.24 -20.78 2.47
C HIS A 198 -7.46 -20.36 3.72
N ASP A 199 -7.77 -19.20 4.31
CA ASP A 199 -7.10 -18.70 5.51
C ASP A 199 -7.52 -19.49 6.78
N ARG A 200 -8.70 -20.14 6.79
CA ARG A 200 -9.08 -21.15 7.80
C ARG A 200 -8.24 -22.45 7.73
N GLN A 201 -7.43 -22.64 6.69
CA GLN A 201 -6.50 -23.78 6.55
C GLN A 201 -5.03 -23.36 6.69
N SER A 202 -4.67 -22.75 7.82
CA SER A 202 -3.26 -22.69 8.24
C SER A 202 -2.74 -24.10 8.52
N PRO A 203 -1.76 -24.63 7.76
CA PRO A 203 -1.15 -25.90 8.12
C PRO A 203 -0.28 -25.69 9.36
N ALA A 204 -0.63 -26.37 10.46
CA ALA A 204 0.21 -26.45 11.66
C ALA A 204 1.46 -27.30 11.39
N SER A 205 2.37 -26.76 10.59
CA SER A 205 3.61 -27.43 10.18
C SER A 205 4.63 -27.32 11.31
N ASN A 206 4.97 -28.47 11.92
CA ASN A 206 6.03 -28.58 12.91
C ASN A 206 7.32 -27.96 12.36
N ARG A 207 7.76 -26.85 12.97
CA ARG A 207 9.07 -26.25 12.69
C ARG A 207 9.97 -26.41 13.91
N GLU A 208 10.79 -27.43 13.82
CA GLU A 208 11.83 -27.76 14.78
C GLU A 208 12.83 -26.58 14.94
N PRO A 209 13.33 -26.26 16.15
CA PRO A 209 14.15 -25.07 16.35
C PRO A 209 15.58 -25.27 15.82
N PRO A 210 16.12 -24.35 14.98
CA PRO A 210 17.53 -24.38 14.59
C PRO A 210 18.43 -23.85 15.72
N GLU A 211 19.59 -24.49 15.89
CA GLU A 211 20.59 -24.10 16.90
C GLU A 211 21.21 -22.71 16.66
N PRO A 212 21.62 -22.00 17.73
CA PRO A 212 22.29 -20.70 17.61
C PRO A 212 23.74 -20.84 17.13
N ARG A 213 24.20 -19.89 16.31
CA ARG A 213 25.63 -19.63 16.04
C ARG A 213 26.01 -18.23 16.54
N PRO A 214 27.25 -18.02 16.99
CA PRO A 214 27.65 -16.80 17.70
C PRO A 214 27.67 -15.56 16.79
N ALA A 215 27.49 -14.40 17.41
CA ALA A 215 27.53 -13.11 16.72
C ALA A 215 28.96 -12.68 16.38
N THR A 216 29.13 -12.07 15.20
CA THR A 216 30.36 -11.34 14.85
C THR A 216 30.15 -9.86 15.17
N GLU A 217 30.97 -9.32 16.07
CA GLU A 217 31.01 -7.87 16.34
C GLU A 217 31.59 -7.12 15.14
N LEU A 218 31.08 -5.91 14.87
CA LEU A 218 31.72 -4.92 14.01
C LEU A 218 31.72 -3.56 14.72
N GLY A 219 32.85 -2.87 14.62
CA GLY A 219 33.18 -1.69 15.41
C GLY A 219 32.47 -0.39 15.01
N PRO A 220 32.81 0.72 15.68
CA PRO A 220 32.05 1.97 15.64
C PRO A 220 32.13 2.68 14.28
N GLN A 221 30.98 3.10 13.75
CA GLN A 221 30.91 4.06 12.66
C GLN A 221 30.46 5.44 13.16
N LEU A 222 31.19 6.47 12.72
CA LEU A 222 31.00 7.86 13.10
C LEU A 222 29.88 8.53 12.30
N GLY A 223 29.18 9.49 12.94
CA GLY A 223 28.84 10.74 12.26
C GLY A 223 27.63 10.78 11.33
N LEU A 224 26.69 9.82 11.40
CA LEU A 224 25.38 9.94 10.76
C LEU A 224 24.27 9.81 11.80
N VAL A 225 23.53 10.90 12.02
CA VAL A 225 22.37 10.94 12.93
C VAL A 225 21.28 10.03 12.35
N LEU A 226 20.87 9.02 13.12
CA LEU A 226 19.75 8.14 12.75
C LEU A 226 18.46 8.98 12.54
N PRO A 227 17.52 8.53 11.71
CA PRO A 227 16.19 9.13 11.63
C PRO A 227 15.44 8.89 12.96
N LEU A 228 15.62 9.80 13.92
CA LEU A 228 14.96 9.78 15.21
C LEU A 228 13.45 9.98 15.01
N SER A 229 12.65 9.08 15.59
CA SER A 229 11.21 9.27 15.71
C SER A 229 10.89 10.45 16.63
N MET A 230 9.68 11.01 16.53
CA MET A 230 9.27 12.16 17.35
C MET A 230 9.42 11.86 18.86
N ASN A 231 9.06 10.64 19.27
CA ASN A 231 9.18 10.16 20.65
C ASN A 231 10.65 10.08 21.14
N GLN A 232 11.62 9.97 20.23
CA GLN A 232 13.05 10.00 20.57
C GLN A 232 13.60 11.43 20.62
N LEU A 233 13.11 12.34 19.75
CA LEU A 233 13.39 13.78 19.85
C LEU A 233 12.93 14.35 21.20
N GLU A 234 11.79 13.90 21.72
CA GLU A 234 11.27 14.26 23.05
C GLU A 234 12.07 13.65 24.22
N GLN A 235 12.95 12.68 23.97
CA GLN A 235 13.80 12.01 24.97
C GLN A 235 15.27 12.45 24.91
N LEU A 236 15.66 13.30 23.96
CA LEU A 236 16.99 13.90 23.93
C LEU A 236 17.17 14.89 25.09
N ASN A 237 18.39 14.97 25.62
CA ASN A 237 18.77 16.13 26.42
C ASN A 237 18.86 17.39 25.54
N ALA A 238 18.89 18.57 26.17
CA ALA A 238 18.86 19.85 25.46
C ALA A 238 20.07 20.09 24.53
N GLU A 239 21.22 19.47 24.80
CA GLU A 239 22.44 19.62 24.01
C GLU A 239 22.39 18.76 22.74
N ASP A 240 21.99 17.49 22.87
CA ASP A 240 21.76 16.59 21.73
C ASP A 240 20.59 17.07 20.85
N TYR A 241 19.49 17.53 21.44
CA TYR A 241 18.40 18.17 20.69
C TYR A 241 18.91 19.41 19.94
N GLY A 242 19.75 20.21 20.58
CA GLY A 242 20.44 21.35 19.96
C GLY A 242 21.40 20.94 18.83
N ALA A 243 22.03 19.76 18.89
CA ALA A 243 22.86 19.22 17.81
C ALA A 243 21.99 18.74 16.62
N VAL A 244 20.92 18.00 16.88
CA VAL A 244 19.99 17.51 15.84
C VAL A 244 19.32 18.67 15.12
N MET A 245 18.83 19.70 15.83
CA MET A 245 18.22 20.87 15.21
C MET A 245 19.19 21.71 14.37
N ARG A 246 20.48 21.80 14.78
CA ARG A 246 21.52 22.42 13.95
C ARG A 246 21.79 21.61 12.68
N SER A 247 21.88 20.28 12.78
CA SER A 247 22.06 19.40 11.62
C SER A 247 20.91 19.52 10.62
N LEU A 248 19.65 19.52 11.10
CA LEU A 248 18.46 19.76 10.27
C LEU A 248 18.49 21.13 9.59
N ALA A 249 18.88 22.20 10.29
CA ALA A 249 19.00 23.53 9.69
C ALA A 249 20.03 23.57 8.55
N THR A 250 21.20 22.92 8.72
CA THR A 250 22.20 22.79 7.65
C THR A 250 21.68 22.00 6.45
N ILE A 251 20.96 20.89 6.68
CA ILE A 251 20.35 20.09 5.60
C ILE A 251 19.32 20.93 4.81
N TYR A 252 18.47 21.71 5.49
CA TYR A 252 17.50 22.59 4.83
C TYR A 252 18.15 23.76 4.06
N ASP A 253 19.27 24.31 4.53
CA ASP A 253 20.01 25.36 3.81
C ASP A 253 20.71 24.80 2.55
N VAL A 254 21.24 23.58 2.58
CA VAL A 254 21.77 22.92 1.38
C VAL A 254 20.64 22.60 0.37
N LEU A 255 19.50 22.08 0.84
CA LEU A 255 18.36 21.73 -0.02
C LEU A 255 17.63 22.95 -0.60
N SER A 256 17.64 24.10 0.08
CA SER A 256 17.05 25.34 -0.45
C SER A 256 17.91 25.93 -1.58
N ARG A 257 19.24 25.94 -1.42
CA ARG A 257 20.20 26.42 -2.42
C ARG A 257 20.28 25.55 -3.67
N GLN A 258 19.92 24.27 -3.59
CA GLN A 258 19.77 23.38 -4.76
C GLN A 258 18.45 23.57 -5.52
N ARG A 259 17.60 24.52 -5.12
CA ARG A 259 16.26 24.75 -5.65
C ARG A 259 16.01 26.19 -6.14
N ALA A 260 17.09 26.96 -6.28
CA ALA A 260 17.14 28.32 -6.84
C ALA A 260 18.03 28.33 -8.09
#